data_AF-A0A397KYC8-F1
#
_entry.id   AF-A0A397KYC8-F1
#
_cell.length_a   1.000
_cell.length_b   1.000
_cell.length_c   1.000
_cell.angle_alpha   90.00
_cell.angle_beta   90.00
_cell.angle_gamma   90.00
#
_symmetry.space_group_name_H-M   'P 1'
#
loop_
_entity.id
_entity.type
_entity.pdbx_description
1 polymer ?
#
loop_
_entity_poly.entity_id
_entity_poly.type
_entity_poly.pdbx_seq_one_letter_code
_entity_poly.pdbx_strand_id
1 'polypeptide(L)'
;MSKGVREDVEYGYKAKSTAGMVFNFFSGLGDVAFAYAGQNVKPSKGPMWKGVIVAYIIVALCYFPVALVGYYNFGNSPAWLIATANIFVVIHVIGSYQIYAMPVFEMMETLLVKKLNFRPTTILRFCVRSFYVAATMFLGMTFPIFGGLLAFFGGFAFAPTTYFVCIAIGIFLMVLSPIGELRTIVIQAKEYQFYS
;
A
#
# COMPACT_ATOMS: atom_id res chain seq x y z
N MET A 1 22.63 13.56 31.70
CA MET A 1 21.84 13.31 30.48
C MET A 1 20.44 12.88 30.92
N SER A 2 19.52 13.81 31.16
CA SER A 2 18.13 13.51 31.60
C SER A 2 17.16 14.61 31.17
N LYS A 3 17.32 15.12 29.95
CA LYS A 3 16.40 16.09 29.35
C LYS A 3 15.72 15.41 28.16
N GLY A 4 14.60 14.73 28.41
CA GLY A 4 13.79 14.14 27.33
C GLY A 4 12.87 13.00 27.73
N VAL A 5 13.20 12.25 28.78
CA VAL A 5 12.42 11.09 29.24
C VAL A 5 11.42 11.56 30.29
N ARG A 6 10.12 11.44 29.98
CA ARG A 6 9.06 11.55 30.99
C ARG A 6 8.96 10.23 31.75
N GLU A 7 8.91 10.28 33.08
CA GLU A 7 8.91 9.09 33.96
C GLU A 7 7.65 8.22 33.79
N ASP A 8 6.59 8.79 33.21
CA ASP A 8 5.27 8.21 32.96
C ASP A 8 5.10 7.62 31.55
N VAL A 9 6.13 7.65 30.71
CA VAL A 9 6.08 7.11 29.34
C VAL A 9 7.03 5.91 29.22
N GLU A 10 6.47 4.73 28.97
CA GLU A 10 7.27 3.51 28.78
C GLU A 10 7.89 3.49 27.38
N TYR A 11 9.18 3.84 27.29
CA TYR A 11 9.98 3.81 26.05
C TYR A 11 10.49 2.40 25.68
N GLY A 12 10.01 1.36 26.37
CA GLY A 12 10.41 -0.03 26.15
C GLY A 12 9.61 -0.72 25.03
N TYR A 13 10.06 -1.92 24.64
CA TYR A 13 9.29 -2.78 23.75
C TYR A 13 7.93 -3.09 24.38
N LYS A 14 6.85 -2.89 23.62
CA LYS A 14 5.47 -3.20 24.08
C LYS A 14 5.28 -4.65 24.52
N ALA A 15 6.15 -5.57 24.09
CA ALA A 15 6.15 -6.95 24.49
C ALA A 15 7.31 -7.27 25.43
N LYS A 16 6.99 -7.77 26.63
CA LYS A 16 7.95 -8.21 27.65
C LYS A 16 8.25 -9.72 27.50
N SER A 17 8.33 -10.19 26.26
CA SER A 17 8.65 -11.57 25.87
C SER A 17 9.23 -11.63 24.46
N THR A 18 10.13 -12.59 24.21
CA THR A 18 10.85 -12.72 22.93
C THR A 18 9.91 -12.92 21.74
N ALA A 19 8.86 -13.74 21.90
CA ALA A 19 7.87 -13.97 20.86
C ALA A 19 7.13 -12.68 20.48
N GLY A 20 6.70 -11.89 21.46
CA GLY A 20 6.02 -10.62 21.19
C GLY A 20 6.95 -9.56 20.59
N MET A 21 8.25 -9.59 20.91
CA MET A 21 9.24 -8.72 20.26
C MET A 21 9.39 -9.06 18.76
N VAL A 22 9.48 -10.35 18.43
CA VAL A 22 9.53 -10.83 17.05
C VAL A 22 8.26 -10.47 16.29
N PHE A 23 7.08 -10.66 16.89
CA PHE A 23 5.81 -10.26 16.27
C PHE A 23 5.71 -8.75 16.03
N ASN A 24 6.12 -7.91 17.00
CA ASN A 24 6.12 -6.46 16.81
C ASN A 24 7.08 -6.02 15.70
N PHE A 25 8.23 -6.67 15.57
CA PHE A 25 9.17 -6.41 14.48
C PHE A 25 8.57 -6.74 13.11
N PHE A 26 7.94 -7.93 12.97
CA PHE A 26 7.27 -8.31 11.72
C PHE A 26 6.06 -7.43 11.41
N SER A 27 5.28 -7.03 12.42
CA SER A 27 4.19 -6.08 12.24
C SER A 27 4.69 -4.73 11.71
N GLY A 28 5.80 -4.22 12.26
CA GLY A 28 6.44 -3.01 11.75
C GLY A 28 6.92 -3.14 10.30
N LEU A 29 7.46 -4.30 9.90
CA LEU A 29 7.79 -4.58 8.49
C LEU A 29 6.54 -4.60 7.60
N GLY A 30 5.42 -5.13 8.10
CA GLY A 30 4.13 -5.11 7.42
C GLY A 30 3.62 -3.69 7.19
N ASP A 31 3.72 -2.81 8.19
CA ASP A 31 3.33 -1.39 8.07
C ASP A 31 4.18 -0.66 7.01
N VAL A 32 5.49 -0.92 6.99
CA VAL A 32 6.39 -0.38 5.95
C VAL A 32 5.99 -0.94 4.58
N ALA A 33 5.77 -2.25 4.45
CA ALA A 33 5.36 -2.87 3.18
C ALA A 33 4.04 -2.29 2.66
N PHE A 34 3.08 -2.01 3.54
CA PHE A 34 1.82 -1.37 3.18
C PHE A 34 2.01 0.07 2.66
N ALA A 35 2.91 0.86 3.28
CA ALA A 35 3.17 2.23 2.82
C ALA A 35 3.73 2.30 1.39
N TYR A 36 4.41 1.23 0.94
CA TYR A 36 4.94 1.11 -0.42
C TYR A 36 4.03 0.26 -1.35
N ALA A 37 2.76 0.04 -0.98
CA ALA A 37 1.84 -0.90 -1.64
C ALA A 37 1.26 -0.46 -3.01
N GLY A 38 1.95 0.38 -3.79
CA GLY A 38 1.44 0.95 -5.06
C GLY A 38 1.96 0.31 -6.36
N GLN A 39 2.71 -0.79 -6.28
CA GLN A 39 3.70 -1.16 -7.32
C GLN A 39 3.20 -2.00 -8.52
N ASN A 40 1.88 -2.22 -8.69
CA ASN A 40 1.35 -3.17 -9.70
C ASN A 40 1.42 -2.71 -11.18
N VAL A 41 2.03 -1.55 -11.47
CA VAL A 41 2.14 -1.01 -12.83
C VAL A 41 3.56 -1.27 -13.36
N LYS A 42 3.70 -2.21 -14.30
CA LYS A 42 4.99 -2.44 -14.99
C LYS A 42 5.42 -1.16 -15.72
N PRO A 43 6.61 -0.60 -15.44
CA PRO A 43 7.09 0.56 -16.17
C PRO A 43 7.36 0.21 -17.64
N SER A 44 6.45 0.60 -18.54
CA SER A 44 6.50 0.28 -19.98
C SER A 44 7.58 1.03 -20.78
N LYS A 45 8.12 2.14 -20.23
CA LYS A 45 9.07 3.03 -20.93
C LYS A 45 10.16 3.52 -19.98
N GLY A 46 11.39 3.67 -20.47
CA GLY A 46 12.56 4.12 -19.70
C GLY A 46 12.36 5.39 -18.84
N PRO A 47 11.68 6.46 -19.33
CA PRO A 47 11.38 7.64 -18.53
C PRO A 47 10.52 7.36 -17.30
N MET A 48 9.61 6.37 -17.38
CA MET A 48 8.72 6.01 -16.28
C MET A 48 9.48 5.34 -15.13
N TRP A 49 10.53 4.56 -15.43
CA TRP A 49 11.38 3.95 -14.42
C TRP A 49 12.17 4.98 -13.61
N LYS A 50 12.72 6.01 -14.27
CA LYS A 50 13.36 7.15 -13.58
C LYS A 50 12.37 7.88 -12.69
N GLY A 51 11.13 8.06 -13.15
CA GLY A 51 10.04 8.63 -12.37
C GLY A 51 9.76 7.85 -11.08
N VAL A 52 9.63 6.51 -11.14
CA VAL A 52 9.36 5.74 -9.91
C VAL A 52 10.55 5.72 -8.95
N ILE A 53 11.79 5.70 -9.46
CA ILE A 53 12.97 5.80 -8.59
C ILE A 53 12.99 7.13 -7.84
N VAL A 54 12.75 8.24 -8.54
CA VAL A 54 12.70 9.57 -7.91
C VAL A 54 11.57 9.63 -6.88
N ALA A 55 10.41 9.05 -7.18
CA ALA A 55 9.30 8.97 -6.23
C ALA A 55 9.67 8.16 -4.97
N TYR A 56 10.32 6.99 -5.12
CA TYR A 56 10.79 6.20 -3.97
C TYR A 56 11.79 6.98 -3.09
N ILE A 57 12.73 7.70 -3.71
CA ILE A 57 13.71 8.52 -2.98
C ILE A 57 13.00 9.65 -2.21
N ILE A 58 12.05 10.34 -2.84
CA ILE A 58 11.28 11.40 -2.18
C ILE A 58 10.48 10.85 -1.00
N VAL A 59 9.80 9.71 -1.16
CA VAL A 59 9.03 9.08 -0.07
C VAL A 59 9.95 8.69 1.09
N ALA A 60 11.10 8.09 0.81
CA ALA A 60 12.08 7.75 1.84
C ALA A 60 12.60 9.01 2.58
N LEU A 61 12.91 10.08 1.84
CA LEU A 61 13.33 11.37 2.41
C LEU A 61 12.24 12.06 3.22
N CYS A 62 10.96 11.85 2.92
CA CYS A 62 9.87 12.38 3.74
C CYS A 62 9.64 11.54 5.00
N TYR A 63 9.73 10.21 4.90
CA TYR A 63 9.36 9.31 5.99
C TYR A 63 10.47 9.21 7.04
N PHE A 64 11.73 9.14 6.60
CA PHE A 64 12.86 8.87 7.48
C PHE A 64 13.13 9.99 8.50
N PRO A 65 13.19 11.29 8.12
CA PRO A 65 13.36 12.38 9.09
C PRO A 65 12.15 12.53 10.01
N VAL A 66 10.92 12.36 9.50
CA VAL A 66 9.69 12.44 10.31
C VAL A 66 9.67 11.33 11.37
N ALA A 67 10.07 10.10 11.02
CA ALA A 67 10.18 9.01 11.96
C ALA A 67 11.24 9.27 13.04
N LEU A 68 12.43 9.77 12.67
CA LEU A 68 13.51 10.08 13.62
C LEU A 68 13.14 11.21 14.58
N VAL A 69 12.59 12.32 14.07
CA VAL A 69 12.15 13.47 14.88
C VAL A 69 10.97 13.10 15.77
N GLY A 70 10.03 12.30 15.26
CA GLY A 70 8.89 11.79 16.02
C GLY A 70 9.31 10.87 17.17
N TYR A 71 10.30 10.00 16.93
CA TYR A 71 10.86 9.13 17.96
C TYR A 71 11.64 9.93 19.02
N TYR A 72 12.45 10.91 18.60
CA TYR A 72 13.23 11.74 19.52
C TYR A 72 12.36 12.58 20.45
N ASN A 73 11.24 13.13 19.93
CA ASN A 73 10.31 13.95 20.71
C ASN A 73 9.15 13.13 21.32
N PHE A 74 9.25 11.79 21.30
CA PHE A 74 8.18 10.93 21.76
C PHE A 74 7.87 11.17 23.25
N GLY A 75 6.61 11.45 23.55
CA GLY A 75 6.15 11.79 24.91
C GLY A 75 6.38 13.25 25.34
N ASN A 76 7.13 14.07 24.58
CA ASN A 76 7.46 15.44 25.01
C ASN A 76 6.98 16.56 24.05
N SER A 77 6.19 16.21 23.04
CA SER A 77 5.59 17.17 22.10
C SER A 77 4.52 18.04 22.78
N PRO A 78 4.46 19.34 22.45
CA PRO A 78 3.45 20.23 23.01
C PRO A 78 2.05 19.90 22.46
N ALA A 79 1.02 20.06 23.28
CA ALA A 79 -0.35 19.68 22.95
C ALA A 79 -0.89 20.37 21.67
N TRP A 80 -0.49 21.62 21.42
CA TRP A 80 -0.90 22.36 20.22
C TRP A 80 -0.40 21.69 18.93
N LEU A 81 0.83 21.15 18.94
CA LEU A 81 1.43 20.50 17.77
C LEU A 81 0.73 19.18 17.47
N ILE A 82 0.38 18.41 18.50
CA ILE A 82 -0.40 17.18 18.37
C ILE A 82 -1.80 17.50 17.83
N ALA A 83 -2.45 18.54 18.36
CA ALA A 83 -3.78 18.97 17.89
C ALA A 83 -3.76 19.40 16.42
N THR A 84 -2.77 20.19 16.01
CA THR A 84 -2.59 20.59 14.60
C THR A 84 -2.34 19.39 13.70
N ALA A 85 -1.49 18.44 14.09
CA ALA A 85 -1.25 17.21 13.33
C ALA A 85 -2.54 16.39 13.17
N ASN A 86 -3.33 16.23 14.23
CA ASN A 86 -4.60 15.53 14.18
C ASN A 86 -5.61 16.20 13.24
N ILE A 87 -5.69 17.54 13.23
CA ILE A 87 -6.54 18.28 12.31
C ILE A 87 -6.13 18.05 10.86
N PHE A 88 -4.83 18.09 10.56
CA PHE A 88 -4.33 17.80 9.21
C PHE A 88 -4.67 16.38 8.76
N VAL A 89 -4.53 15.38 9.64
CA VAL A 89 -4.93 14.00 9.34
C VAL A 89 -6.42 13.92 9.03
N VAL A 90 -7.28 14.60 9.80
CA VAL A 90 -8.72 14.61 9.55
C VAL A 90 -9.04 15.21 8.19
N ILE A 91 -8.48 16.38 7.85
CA ILE A 91 -8.69 17.04 6.56
C ILE A 91 -8.21 16.15 5.41
N HIS A 92 -7.01 15.57 5.55
CA HIS A 92 -6.42 14.66 4.54
C HIS A 92 -7.30 13.42 4.32
N VAL A 93 -7.73 12.76 5.39
CA VAL A 93 -8.54 11.53 5.31
C VAL A 93 -9.90 11.81 4.71
N ILE A 94 -10.54 12.94 5.04
CA ILE A 94 -11.80 13.36 4.43
C ILE A 94 -11.61 13.53 2.91
N GLY A 95 -10.57 14.23 2.48
CA GLY A 95 -10.27 14.43 1.06
C GLY A 95 -9.99 13.13 0.31
N SER A 96 -9.12 12.29 0.86
CA SER A 96 -8.76 10.98 0.29
C SER A 96 -9.97 10.04 0.21
N TYR A 97 -10.85 10.05 1.22
CA TYR A 97 -12.08 9.26 1.22
C TYR A 97 -13.00 9.65 0.05
N GLN A 98 -13.19 10.94 -0.22
CA GLN A 98 -14.05 11.38 -1.32
C GLN A 98 -13.55 10.87 -2.68
N ILE A 99 -12.24 10.97 -2.93
CA ILE A 99 -11.63 10.51 -4.18
C ILE A 99 -11.73 8.99 -4.32
N TYR A 100 -11.49 8.25 -3.22
CA TYR A 100 -11.53 6.78 -3.24
C TYR A 100 -12.96 6.22 -3.32
N ALA A 101 -13.92 6.84 -2.65
CA ALA A 101 -15.28 6.33 -2.57
C ALA A 101 -16.06 6.46 -3.90
N MET A 102 -15.78 7.47 -4.73
CA MET A 102 -16.45 7.67 -6.02
C MET A 102 -16.42 6.42 -6.94
N PRO A 103 -15.26 5.87 -7.32
CA PRO A 103 -15.21 4.69 -8.19
C PRO A 103 -15.82 3.44 -7.53
N VAL A 104 -15.73 3.33 -6.21
CA VAL A 104 -16.36 2.22 -5.46
C VAL A 104 -17.88 2.30 -5.55
N PHE A 105 -18.47 3.49 -5.38
CA PHE A 105 -19.90 3.71 -5.53
C PHE A 105 -20.38 3.37 -6.94
N GLU A 106 -19.62 3.78 -7.97
CA GLU A 106 -19.94 3.47 -9.36
C GLU A 106 -19.86 1.97 -9.66
N MET A 107 -18.88 1.27 -9.08
CA MET A 107 -18.77 -0.19 -9.20
C MET A 107 -19.95 -0.90 -8.53
N MET A 108 -20.33 -0.51 -7.32
CA MET A 108 -21.49 -1.09 -6.61
C MET A 108 -22.80 -0.84 -7.35
N GLU A 109 -23.01 0.38 -7.85
CA GLU A 109 -24.19 0.72 -8.67
C GLU A 109 -24.22 -0.12 -9.96
N THR A 110 -23.08 -0.26 -10.62
CA THR A 110 -22.95 -1.08 -11.84
C THR A 110 -23.26 -2.55 -11.55
N LEU A 111 -22.83 -3.10 -10.41
CA LEU A 111 -23.16 -4.46 -10.00
C LEU A 111 -24.68 -4.62 -9.77
N LEU A 112 -25.32 -3.70 -9.06
CA LEU A 112 -26.76 -3.76 -8.80
C LEU A 112 -27.59 -3.62 -10.08
N VAL A 113 -27.20 -2.73 -10.99
CA VAL A 113 -27.95 -2.49 -12.23
C VAL A 113 -27.71 -3.60 -13.25
N LYS A 114 -26.47 -4.03 -13.47
CA LYS A 114 -26.11 -4.99 -14.54
C LYS A 114 -26.14 -6.45 -14.13
N LYS A 115 -25.85 -6.79 -12.87
CA LYS A 115 -25.87 -8.19 -12.39
C LYS A 115 -27.18 -8.54 -11.69
N LEU A 116 -27.79 -7.61 -10.97
CA LEU A 116 -29.01 -7.83 -10.19
C LEU A 116 -30.28 -7.23 -10.86
N ASN A 117 -30.16 -6.70 -12.08
CA ASN A 117 -31.27 -6.15 -12.88
C ASN A 117 -32.11 -5.06 -12.18
N PHE A 118 -31.52 -4.28 -11.27
CA PHE A 118 -32.19 -3.12 -10.70
C PHE A 118 -32.26 -1.96 -11.69
N ARG A 119 -33.33 -1.16 -11.59
CA ARG A 119 -33.46 0.06 -12.40
C ARG A 119 -32.54 1.16 -11.85
N PRO A 120 -31.76 1.85 -12.69
CA PRO A 120 -30.92 2.95 -12.24
C PRO A 120 -31.80 4.12 -11.83
N THR A 121 -32.00 4.28 -10.52
CA THR A 121 -32.81 5.35 -9.93
C THR A 121 -31.97 6.15 -8.94
N THR A 122 -32.31 7.43 -8.77
CA THR A 122 -31.63 8.31 -7.80
C THR A 122 -31.78 7.79 -6.36
N ILE A 123 -32.90 7.11 -6.08
CA ILE A 123 -33.17 6.45 -4.79
C ILE A 123 -32.22 5.27 -4.58
N LEU A 124 -32.03 4.41 -5.59
CA LEU A 124 -31.07 3.30 -5.51
C LEU A 124 -29.66 3.82 -5.21
N ARG A 125 -29.23 4.88 -5.91
CA ARG A 125 -27.93 5.52 -5.67
C ARG A 125 -27.79 6.08 -4.25
N PHE A 126 -28.83 6.71 -3.72
CA PHE A 126 -28.84 7.19 -2.34
C PHE A 126 -28.74 6.03 -1.33
N CYS A 127 -29.58 5.00 -1.47
CA CYS A 127 -29.56 3.82 -0.61
C CYS A 127 -28.21 3.11 -0.62
N VAL A 128 -27.61 2.90 -1.78
CA VAL A 128 -26.30 2.22 -1.93
C VAL A 128 -25.20 3.01 -1.24
N ARG A 129 -25.17 4.34 -1.40
CA ARG A 129 -24.17 5.20 -0.75
C ARG A 129 -24.35 5.23 0.77
N SER A 130 -25.58 5.42 1.26
CA SER A 130 -25.87 5.40 2.69
C SER A 130 -25.54 4.05 3.32
N PHE A 131 -25.87 2.95 2.65
CA PHE A 131 -25.54 1.60 3.12
C PHE A 131 -24.02 1.39 3.19
N TYR A 132 -23.27 1.77 2.15
CA TYR A 132 -21.80 1.64 2.16
C TYR A 132 -21.15 2.46 3.28
N VAL A 133 -21.59 3.71 3.47
CA VAL A 133 -21.07 4.57 4.55
C VAL A 133 -21.40 3.97 5.92
N ALA A 134 -22.65 3.51 6.12
CA ALA A 134 -23.05 2.88 7.37
C ALA A 134 -22.27 1.59 7.65
N ALA A 135 -22.07 0.75 6.64
CA ALA A 135 -21.32 -0.50 6.76
C ALA A 135 -19.84 -0.25 7.09
N THR A 136 -19.18 0.68 6.39
CA THR A 136 -17.78 1.02 6.65
C THR A 136 -17.60 1.70 8.02
N MET A 137 -18.54 2.55 8.43
CA MET A 137 -18.57 3.14 9.77
C MET A 137 -18.75 2.07 10.86
N PHE A 138 -19.66 1.12 10.67
CA PHE A 138 -19.87 0.00 11.58
C PHE A 138 -18.61 -0.86 11.73
N LEU A 139 -17.96 -1.21 10.61
CA LEU A 139 -16.70 -1.97 10.64
C LEU A 139 -15.57 -1.19 11.33
N GLY A 140 -15.47 0.12 11.09
CA GLY A 140 -14.48 0.98 11.75
C GLY A 140 -14.68 1.07 13.26
N MET A 141 -15.93 1.14 13.73
CA MET A 141 -16.22 1.11 15.17
C MET A 141 -16.00 -0.28 15.79
N THR A 142 -16.27 -1.35 15.04
CA THR A 142 -16.11 -2.74 15.53
C THR A 142 -14.64 -3.15 15.66
N PHE A 143 -13.77 -2.66 14.77
CA PHE A 143 -12.35 -3.04 14.75
C PHE A 143 -11.42 -1.83 14.84
N PRO A 144 -11.22 -1.24 16.03
CA PRO A 144 -10.33 -0.09 16.24
C PRO A 144 -8.82 -0.48 16.25
N ILE A 145 -8.42 -1.48 15.45
CA ILE A 145 -7.06 -2.05 15.42
C ILE A 145 -6.28 -1.65 14.16
N PHE A 146 -6.26 -0.36 13.85
CA PHE A 146 -5.74 0.17 12.58
C PHE A 146 -4.30 -0.31 12.26
N GLY A 147 -3.36 -0.20 13.21
CA GLY A 147 -1.97 -0.63 13.00
C GLY A 147 -1.82 -2.13 12.73
N GLY A 148 -2.55 -2.98 13.45
CA GLY A 148 -2.51 -4.44 13.21
C GLY A 148 -3.12 -4.82 11.86
N LEU A 149 -4.15 -4.10 11.41
CA LEU A 149 -4.80 -4.31 10.13
C LEU A 149 -3.91 -3.87 8.95
N LEU A 150 -3.22 -2.73 9.08
CA LEU A 150 -2.24 -2.25 8.11
C LEU A 150 -1.08 -3.25 7.95
N ALA A 151 -0.49 -3.67 9.07
CA ALA A 151 0.56 -4.67 9.09
C ALA A 151 0.11 -5.99 8.44
N PHE A 152 -1.11 -6.44 8.73
CA PHE A 152 -1.69 -7.65 8.15
C PHE A 152 -1.87 -7.53 6.63
N PHE A 153 -2.49 -6.46 6.13
CA PHE A 153 -2.68 -6.30 4.67
C PHE A 153 -1.35 -6.04 3.95
N GLY A 154 -0.40 -5.33 4.56
CA GLY A 154 0.95 -5.16 4.02
C GLY A 154 1.71 -6.48 3.90
N GLY A 155 1.65 -7.32 4.94
CA GLY A 155 2.31 -8.64 4.96
C GLY A 155 1.60 -9.70 4.11
N PHE A 156 0.28 -9.85 4.24
CA PHE A 156 -0.49 -10.94 3.61
C PHE A 156 -1.00 -10.60 2.21
N ALA A 157 -1.53 -9.39 1.99
CA ALA A 157 -2.10 -9.05 0.69
C ALA A 157 -1.04 -8.56 -0.31
N PHE A 158 -0.01 -7.86 0.17
CA PHE A 158 0.98 -7.22 -0.69
C PHE A 158 2.22 -8.09 -0.97
N ALA A 159 2.67 -8.89 0.00
CA ALA A 159 3.86 -9.71 -0.20
C ALA A 159 3.68 -10.78 -1.32
N PRO A 160 2.56 -11.53 -1.38
CA PRO A 160 2.30 -12.50 -2.46
C PRO A 160 2.13 -11.84 -3.83
N THR A 161 1.37 -10.75 -3.90
CA THR A 161 1.01 -10.11 -5.16
C THR A 161 2.19 -9.37 -5.80
N THR A 162 3.11 -8.82 -4.99
CA THR A 162 4.23 -8.02 -5.51
C THR A 162 5.52 -8.82 -5.64
N TYR A 163 5.89 -9.62 -4.64
CA TYR A 163 7.16 -10.35 -4.68
C TYR A 163 7.00 -11.71 -5.35
N PHE A 164 6.05 -12.54 -4.90
CA PHE A 164 5.94 -13.90 -5.41
C PHE A 164 5.48 -13.95 -6.87
N VAL A 165 4.49 -13.14 -7.26
CA VAL A 165 4.03 -13.09 -8.67
C VAL A 165 5.09 -12.50 -9.60
N CYS A 166 5.79 -11.42 -9.21
CA CYS A 166 6.84 -10.84 -10.05
C CYS A 166 8.05 -11.76 -10.18
N ILE A 167 8.45 -12.44 -9.09
CA ILE A 167 9.55 -13.42 -9.12
C ILE A 167 9.15 -14.63 -9.97
N ALA A 168 7.94 -15.17 -9.80
CA ALA A 168 7.47 -16.30 -10.60
C ALA A 168 7.37 -15.97 -12.10
N ILE A 169 6.82 -14.79 -12.45
CA ILE A 169 6.79 -14.33 -13.84
C ILE A 169 8.21 -14.04 -14.36
N GLY A 170 9.08 -13.46 -13.54
CA GLY A 170 10.48 -13.20 -13.90
C GLY A 170 11.26 -14.48 -14.21
N ILE A 171 11.13 -15.49 -13.36
CA ILE A 171 11.72 -16.81 -13.57
C ILE A 171 11.13 -17.47 -14.82
N PHE A 172 9.81 -17.41 -15.00
CA PHE A 172 9.16 -17.96 -16.20
C PHE A 172 9.66 -17.29 -17.49
N LEU A 173 9.79 -15.96 -17.50
CA LEU A 173 10.36 -15.23 -18.64
C LEU A 173 11.84 -15.55 -18.85
N MET A 174 12.63 -15.75 -17.79
CA MET A 174 14.04 -16.11 -17.88
C MET A 174 14.25 -17.54 -18.43
N VAL A 175 13.28 -18.44 -18.21
CA VAL A 175 13.27 -19.79 -18.81
C VAL A 175 12.78 -19.76 -20.26
N LEU A 176 11.88 -18.85 -20.62
CA LEU A 176 11.36 -18.71 -21.98
C LEU A 176 12.21 -17.81 -22.90
N SER A 177 12.99 -16.88 -22.35
CA SER A 177 13.84 -15.96 -23.13
C SER A 177 14.86 -16.68 -24.02
N PRO A 178 15.51 -17.78 -23.60
CA PRO A 178 16.43 -18.52 -24.46
C PRO A 178 15.73 -19.15 -25.67
N ILE A 179 14.45 -19.53 -25.54
CA ILE A 179 13.68 -20.14 -26.63
C ILE A 179 13.36 -19.12 -27.74
N GLY A 180 13.11 -17.87 -27.36
CA GLY A 180 12.94 -16.76 -28.30
C GLY A 180 14.23 -16.44 -29.07
N GLU A 181 15.37 -16.45 -28.39
CA GLU A 181 16.70 -16.23 -29.01
C GLU A 181 17.14 -17.41 -29.89
N LEU A 182 16.89 -18.66 -29.48
CA LEU A 182 17.12 -19.82 -30.35
C LEU A 182 16.30 -19.74 -31.64
N ARG A 183 15.05 -19.25 -31.58
CA ARG A 183 14.21 -19.06 -32.77
C ARG A 183 14.80 -18.03 -33.73
N THR A 184 15.34 -16.91 -33.24
CA THR A 184 15.94 -15.88 -34.08
C THR A 184 17.27 -16.34 -34.68
N ILE A 185 18.07 -17.10 -33.92
CA ILE A 185 19.32 -17.72 -34.41
C ILE A 185 19.01 -18.74 -35.51
N VAL A 186 18.00 -19.59 -35.36
CA VAL A 186 17.60 -20.58 -36.39
C VAL A 186 17.12 -19.88 -37.67
N ILE A 187 16.38 -18.77 -37.56
CA ILE A 187 15.92 -18.00 -38.72
C ILE A 187 17.10 -17.32 -39.42
N GLN A 188 18.02 -16.70 -38.68
CA GLN A 188 19.25 -16.13 -39.23
C GLN A 188 20.14 -17.18 -39.91
N ALA A 189 20.28 -18.37 -39.31
CA ALA A 189 21.03 -19.48 -39.88
C ALA A 189 20.41 -19.99 -41.20
N LYS A 190 19.08 -19.90 -41.34
CA LYS A 190 18.36 -20.28 -42.56
C LYS A 190 18.54 -19.27 -43.70
N GLU A 191 18.69 -17.98 -43.39
CA GLU A 191 18.98 -16.94 -44.40
C GLU A 191 20.46 -16.86 -44.79
N TYR A 192 21.37 -17.33 -43.93
CA TYR A 192 22.82 -17.28 -44.18
C TYR A 192 23.33 -18.19 -45.30
N GLN A 193 22.52 -19.16 -45.76
CA GLN A 193 22.89 -20.11 -46.84
C GLN A 193 22.43 -19.66 -48.25
N PHE A 194 21.90 -18.45 -48.42
CA PHE A 194 21.43 -17.95 -49.72
C PHE A 194 22.23 -16.76 -50.29
N TYR A 195 23.34 -16.40 -49.66
CA TYR A 195 24.36 -15.51 -50.23
C TYR A 195 25.67 -16.29 -50.44
N SER A 196 25.66 -17.18 -51.44
CA SER A 196 26.85 -17.63 -52.17
C SER A 196 26.50 -17.76 -53.64
#